data_AF-A0A0X8GZ00-F1
#
_entry.id   AF-A0A0X8GZ00-F1
#
_cell.length_a   1.000
_cell.length_b   1.000
_cell.length_c   1.000
_cell.angle_alpha   90.00
_cell.angle_beta   90.00
_cell.angle_gamma   90.00
#
_symmetry.space_group_name_H-M   'P 1'
#
loop_
_entity.id
_entity.type
_entity.pdbx_description
1 polymer ?
#
loop_
_entity_poly.entity_id
_entity_poly.type
_entity_poly.pdbx_seq_one_letter_code
_entity_poly.pdbx_strand_id
1 'polypeptide(L)'
;MMKLNKFKKGLLIYTGVLVLLGGLFVGYVVLSLKDYEANQIDTYVKKALTKGALSDEIELSNYETQKDVTKALQNLVDHTEIKIKETQKNHYIITSDGVEIAQLEVEEGKAMTKLGILNYSKLSTKSLTFSNGGALYAYNVQIPSTYTLEVNGITVDPSESTGREVLDGYTDAQSQNAPTNSVYALNGFINKPTIVIKDESQAIVEPTIDKNKITVSTFYKTDDEVEAMSKLVESIDVMKLAKNYSLFMTNDLTGAKHGFGTLEPYFIEGTEVYKQAYQWASGVDISFVSDHTFKNPMFSNERLSQFEIYDKTSFSVLVHLDKNMIITGKERIDTMNSKWYFVYDNGWKLVDMKHIGKGN
;
A
#
# COMPACT_ATOMS: atom_id res chain seq x y z
N MET A 1 -28.81 70.38 39.10
CA MET A 1 -29.47 69.11 38.69
C MET A 1 -30.77 69.43 37.96
N MET A 2 -30.82 69.22 36.65
CA MET A 2 -32.02 69.48 35.83
C MET A 2 -33.12 68.48 36.24
N LYS A 3 -34.23 68.94 36.84
CA LYS A 3 -35.37 68.07 37.16
C LYS A 3 -35.93 67.51 35.86
N LEU A 4 -35.83 66.19 35.65
CA LEU A 4 -36.51 65.54 34.54
C LEU A 4 -38.02 65.77 34.66
N ASN A 5 -38.61 66.46 33.68
CA ASN A 5 -40.07 66.49 33.50
C ASN A 5 -40.59 65.04 33.44
N LYS A 6 -41.78 64.78 34.00
CA LYS A 6 -42.50 63.49 33.98
C LYS A 6 -42.37 62.76 32.63
N PHE A 7 -42.43 63.49 31.51
CA PHE A 7 -42.22 62.95 30.16
C PHE A 7 -40.83 62.30 29.97
N LYS A 8 -39.73 62.99 30.29
CA LYS A 8 -38.36 62.46 30.14
C LYS A 8 -38.12 61.25 31.05
N LYS A 9 -38.73 61.25 32.25
CA LYS A 9 -38.62 60.13 33.20
C LYS A 9 -39.37 58.90 32.67
N GLY A 10 -40.56 59.09 32.10
CA GLY A 10 -41.32 58.03 31.43
C GLY A 10 -40.59 57.48 30.19
N LEU A 11 -40.01 58.37 29.37
CA LEU A 11 -39.24 57.98 28.19
C LEU A 11 -38.00 57.12 28.55
N LEU A 12 -37.28 57.48 29.62
CA LEU A 12 -36.14 56.69 30.11
C LEU A 12 -36.54 55.30 30.59
N ILE A 13 -37.64 55.19 31.35
CA ILE A 13 -38.17 53.90 31.82
C ILE A 13 -38.59 53.05 30.61
N TYR A 14 -39.35 53.62 29.67
CA TYR A 14 -39.79 52.93 28.46
C TYR A 14 -38.61 52.45 27.61
N THR A 15 -37.59 53.31 27.42
CA THR A 15 -36.36 52.94 26.71
C THR A 15 -35.62 51.82 27.43
N GLY A 16 -35.51 51.87 28.76
CA GLY A 16 -34.89 50.80 29.56
C GLY A 16 -35.61 49.46 29.41
N VAL A 17 -36.96 49.47 29.42
CA VAL A 17 -37.77 48.26 29.20
C VAL A 17 -37.59 47.73 27.79
N LEU A 18 -37.57 48.60 26.77
CA LEU A 18 -37.32 48.19 25.37
C LEU A 18 -35.94 47.56 25.19
N VAL A 19 -34.90 48.14 25.80
CA VAL A 19 -33.54 47.58 25.75
C VAL A 19 -33.51 46.21 26.43
N LEU A 20 -34.18 46.05 27.58
CA LEU A 20 -34.26 44.78 28.28
C LEU A 20 -35.01 43.71 27.46
N LEU A 21 -36.16 44.06 26.89
CA LEU A 21 -36.92 43.16 26.02
C LEU A 21 -36.13 42.80 24.75
N GLY A 22 -35.43 43.77 24.16
CA GLY A 22 -34.52 43.54 23.04
C GLY A 22 -33.40 42.56 23.38
N GLY A 23 -32.76 42.74 24.55
CA GLY A 23 -31.74 41.82 25.06
C GLY A 23 -32.27 40.39 25.28
N LEU A 24 -33.45 40.26 25.89
CA LEU A 24 -34.11 38.96 26.07
C LEU A 24 -34.45 38.30 24.73
N PHE A 25 -34.94 39.08 23.76
CA PHE A 25 -35.25 38.57 22.43
C PHE A 25 -34.01 38.07 21.70
N VAL A 26 -32.91 38.85 21.70
CA VAL A 26 -31.63 38.43 21.11
C VAL A 26 -31.11 37.18 21.80
N GLY A 27 -31.17 37.11 23.13
CA GLY A 27 -30.79 35.92 23.89
C GLY A 27 -31.61 34.69 23.48
N TYR A 28 -32.92 34.85 23.31
CA TYR A 28 -33.81 33.78 22.84
C TYR A 28 -33.49 33.33 21.41
N VAL A 29 -33.19 34.26 20.50
CA VAL A 29 -32.78 33.94 19.12
C VAL A 29 -31.47 33.14 19.13
N VAL A 30 -30.45 33.60 19.86
CA VAL A 30 -29.15 32.91 19.96
C VAL A 30 -29.30 31.50 20.53
N LEU A 31 -30.08 31.34 21.60
CA LEU A 31 -30.34 30.01 22.19
C LEU A 31 -31.13 29.11 21.24
N SER A 32 -32.05 29.69 20.45
CA SER A 32 -32.82 28.95 19.46
C SER A 32 -31.95 28.44 18.32
N LEU A 33 -31.05 29.29 17.81
CA LEU A 33 -30.09 28.92 16.77
C LEU A 33 -29.11 27.84 17.28
N LYS A 34 -28.53 28.02 18.46
CA LYS A 34 -27.63 27.02 19.07
C LYS A 34 -28.31 25.66 19.24
N ASP A 35 -29.56 25.64 19.67
CA ASP A 35 -30.31 24.38 19.82
C ASP A 35 -30.67 23.76 18.47
N TYR A 36 -31.03 24.57 17.47
CA TYR A 36 -31.27 24.10 16.11
C TYR A 36 -30.01 23.49 15.47
N GLU A 37 -28.89 24.21 15.53
CA GLU A 37 -27.59 23.76 15.00
C GLU A 37 -27.11 22.48 15.68
N ALA A 38 -27.27 22.37 17.00
CA ALA A 38 -26.87 21.18 17.77
C ALA A 38 -27.65 19.90 17.41
N ASN A 39 -28.79 20.03 16.73
CA ASN A 39 -29.62 18.91 16.26
C ASN A 39 -29.56 18.72 14.74
N GLN A 40 -28.72 19.48 14.02
CA GLN A 40 -28.35 19.11 12.65
C GLN A 40 -27.44 17.89 12.70
N ILE A 41 -27.62 16.95 11.77
CA ILE A 41 -26.93 15.66 11.84
C ILE A 41 -25.39 15.81 11.85
N ASP A 42 -24.85 16.73 11.05
CA ASP A 42 -23.41 16.98 10.99
C ASP A 42 -22.84 17.43 12.33
N THR A 43 -23.48 18.42 12.96
CA THR A 43 -23.10 18.93 14.28
C THR A 43 -23.30 17.86 15.36
N TYR A 44 -24.39 17.11 15.26
CA TYR A 44 -24.73 16.07 16.22
C TYR A 44 -23.69 14.96 16.21
N VAL A 45 -23.33 14.45 15.02
CA VAL A 45 -22.30 13.42 14.84
C VAL A 45 -20.96 13.87 15.44
N LYS A 46 -20.48 15.08 15.11
CA LYS A 46 -19.22 15.61 15.66
C LYS A 46 -19.22 15.67 17.19
N LYS A 47 -20.36 16.06 17.77
CA LYS A 47 -20.55 16.10 19.22
C LYS A 47 -20.68 14.70 19.83
N ALA A 48 -21.32 13.76 19.13
CA ALA A 48 -21.44 12.38 19.56
C ALA A 48 -20.08 11.67 19.56
N LEU A 49 -19.24 11.90 18.55
CA LEU A 49 -17.87 11.37 18.49
C LEU A 49 -17.02 11.88 19.67
N THR A 50 -17.05 13.18 19.97
CA THR A 50 -16.24 13.76 21.05
C THR A 50 -16.75 13.46 22.46
N LYS A 51 -18.03 13.11 22.60
CA LYS A 51 -18.65 12.75 23.89
C LYS A 51 -18.81 11.25 24.11
N GLY A 52 -18.76 10.46 23.05
CA GLY A 52 -18.80 9.02 23.11
C GLY A 52 -17.57 8.54 23.86
N ALA A 53 -17.74 8.23 25.14
CA ALA A 53 -16.82 7.32 25.80
C ALA A 53 -16.78 6.08 24.92
N LEU A 54 -15.61 5.76 24.38
CA LEU A 54 -15.43 4.53 23.63
C LEU A 54 -15.89 3.38 24.51
N SER A 55 -16.48 2.38 23.86
CA SER A 55 -16.80 1.11 24.49
C SER A 55 -15.60 0.62 25.30
N ASP A 56 -15.88 0.07 26.46
CA ASP A 56 -14.90 -0.49 27.38
C ASP A 56 -13.79 -1.29 26.65
N GLU A 57 -12.54 -1.02 27.05
CA GLU A 57 -11.31 -1.72 26.66
C GLU A 57 -10.92 -1.67 25.16
N ILE A 58 -10.46 -0.50 24.69
CA ILE A 58 -9.65 -0.45 23.46
C ILE A 58 -8.27 -1.03 23.76
N GLU A 59 -7.93 -2.12 23.07
CA GLU A 59 -6.55 -2.59 22.99
C GLU A 59 -5.74 -1.62 22.12
N LEU A 60 -5.03 -0.71 22.79
CA LEU A 60 -4.14 0.21 22.11
C LEU A 60 -2.92 -0.52 21.57
N SER A 61 -2.43 -0.05 20.43
CA SER A 61 -1.19 -0.52 19.85
C SER A 61 -0.03 -0.42 20.84
N ASN A 62 0.88 -1.39 20.80
CA ASN A 62 2.17 -1.30 21.52
C ASN A 62 3.00 -0.09 21.06
N TYR A 63 2.69 0.45 19.87
CA TYR A 63 3.34 1.60 19.27
C TYR A 63 2.62 2.93 19.55
N GLU A 64 1.50 2.93 20.29
CA GLU A 64 0.75 4.14 20.61
C GLU A 64 1.40 4.89 21.77
N THR A 65 1.86 6.11 21.49
CA THR A 65 2.55 6.95 22.48
C THR A 65 1.60 7.78 23.33
N GLN A 66 0.41 8.13 22.82
CA GLN A 66 -0.57 8.93 23.54
C GLN A 66 -1.87 8.15 23.70
N LYS A 67 -2.33 8.03 24.95
CA LYS A 67 -3.52 7.23 25.31
C LYS A 67 -4.77 8.07 25.60
N ASP A 68 -4.69 9.40 25.48
CA ASP A 68 -5.84 10.28 25.69
C ASP A 68 -6.76 10.26 24.46
N VAL A 69 -7.79 9.44 24.56
CA VAL A 69 -8.71 9.24 23.44
C VAL A 69 -9.68 10.38 23.22
N THR A 70 -10.05 11.09 24.29
CA THR A 70 -10.95 12.26 24.15
C THR A 70 -10.25 13.34 23.33
N LYS A 71 -8.97 13.58 23.62
CA LYS A 71 -8.14 14.53 22.86
C LYS A 71 -7.91 14.06 21.43
N ALA A 72 -7.71 12.76 21.20
CA ALA A 72 -7.57 12.21 19.85
C ALA A 72 -8.83 12.41 19.00
N LEU A 73 -10.01 12.17 19.57
CA LEU A 73 -11.31 12.39 18.92
C LEU A 73 -11.57 13.87 18.64
N GLN A 74 -11.21 14.77 19.56
CA GLN A 74 -11.27 16.21 19.35
C GLN A 74 -10.38 16.62 18.17
N ASN A 75 -9.12 16.18 18.18
CA ASN A 75 -8.19 16.46 17.08
C ASN A 75 -8.70 15.94 15.73
N LEU A 76 -9.31 14.75 15.69
CA LEU A 76 -9.93 14.21 14.49
C LEU A 76 -11.04 15.16 13.98
N VAL A 77 -11.99 15.51 14.85
CA VAL A 77 -13.11 16.39 14.50
C VAL A 77 -12.66 17.80 14.08
N ASP A 78 -11.61 18.32 14.68
CA ASP A 78 -11.13 19.69 14.48
C ASP A 78 -10.18 19.82 13.27
N HIS A 79 -9.49 18.75 12.87
CA HIS A 79 -8.41 18.80 11.88
C HIS A 79 -8.59 17.90 10.66
N THR A 80 -9.59 17.00 10.64
CA THR A 80 -9.85 16.16 9.46
C THR A 80 -11.24 16.41 8.87
N GLU A 81 -11.38 16.14 7.58
CA GLU A 81 -12.68 16.20 6.92
C GLU A 81 -13.49 14.95 7.27
N ILE A 82 -14.53 15.13 8.06
CA ILE A 82 -15.49 14.07 8.38
C ILE A 82 -16.65 14.12 7.38
N LYS A 83 -16.87 13.01 6.67
CA LYS A 83 -18.02 12.81 5.78
C LYS A 83 -19.02 11.87 6.43
N ILE A 84 -20.29 12.25 6.36
CA ILE A 84 -21.41 11.55 6.98
C ILE A 84 -22.36 11.11 5.88
N LYS A 85 -22.66 9.81 5.82
CA LYS A 85 -23.56 9.24 4.83
C LYS A 85 -24.67 8.48 5.52
N GLU A 86 -25.91 8.89 5.28
CA GLU A 86 -27.08 8.11 5.68
C GLU A 86 -27.19 6.85 4.79
N THR A 87 -27.23 5.68 5.41
CA THR A 87 -27.34 4.38 4.69
C THR A 87 -28.74 3.81 4.79
N GLN A 88 -29.40 4.02 5.92
CA GLN A 88 -30.80 3.71 6.17
C GLN A 88 -31.35 4.82 7.05
N LYS A 89 -32.69 4.92 7.17
CA LYS A 89 -33.31 5.94 8.02
C LYS A 89 -32.66 5.94 9.40
N ASN A 90 -32.11 7.07 9.80
CA ASN A 90 -31.44 7.29 11.09
C ASN A 90 -30.14 6.49 11.33
N HIS A 91 -29.57 5.86 10.29
CA HIS A 91 -28.31 5.14 10.35
C HIS A 91 -27.27 5.82 9.49
N TYR A 92 -26.14 6.18 10.10
CA TYR A 92 -25.11 7.00 9.48
C TYR A 92 -23.77 6.31 9.54
N ILE A 93 -23.10 6.22 8.39
CA ILE A 93 -21.69 5.85 8.30
C ILE A 93 -20.86 7.13 8.32
N ILE A 94 -19.85 7.14 9.18
CA ILE A 94 -18.94 8.26 9.38
C ILE A 94 -17.58 7.85 8.82
N THR A 95 -17.05 8.67 7.92
CA THR A 95 -15.75 8.41 7.27
C THR A 95 -14.81 9.60 7.45
N SER A 96 -13.51 9.32 7.62
CA SER A 96 -12.41 10.30 7.57
C SER A 96 -11.41 9.83 6.52
N ASP A 97 -10.96 10.71 5.63
CA ASP A 97 -10.03 10.38 4.53
C ASP A 97 -10.46 9.17 3.68
N GLY A 98 -11.78 8.95 3.54
CA GLY A 98 -12.34 7.84 2.77
C GLY A 98 -12.33 6.48 3.48
N VAL A 99 -11.96 6.44 4.76
CA VAL A 99 -11.99 5.25 5.64
C VAL A 99 -13.13 5.39 6.65
N GLU A 100 -13.87 4.31 6.87
CA GLU A 100 -14.92 4.26 7.89
C GLU A 100 -14.32 4.25 9.30
N ILE A 101 -14.78 5.17 10.14
CA ILE A 101 -14.31 5.31 11.53
C ILE A 101 -15.38 4.94 12.56
N ALA A 102 -16.66 5.11 12.22
CA ALA A 102 -17.77 4.81 13.11
C ALA A 102 -19.10 4.70 12.37
N GLN A 103 -20.05 4.01 13.00
CA GLN A 103 -21.45 3.99 12.63
C GLN A 103 -22.28 4.57 13.78
N LEU A 104 -23.23 5.45 13.44
CA LEU A 104 -24.11 6.10 14.39
C LEU A 104 -25.56 5.79 14.04
N GLU A 105 -26.30 5.25 15.01
CA GLU A 105 -27.76 5.16 14.97
C GLU A 105 -28.35 6.21 15.91
N VAL A 106 -29.27 7.02 15.38
CA VAL A 106 -29.96 8.06 16.16
C VAL A 106 -31.45 7.76 16.31
N GLU A 107 -32.02 8.28 17.39
CA GLU A 107 -33.46 8.35 17.58
C GLU A 107 -33.93 9.79 17.42
N GLU A 108 -34.99 9.97 16.63
CA GLU A 108 -35.70 11.24 16.51
C GLU A 108 -36.73 11.35 17.63
N GLY A 109 -36.46 12.25 18.58
CA GLY A 109 -37.39 12.62 19.62
C GLY A 109 -38.43 13.63 19.15
N LYS A 110 -38.91 14.45 20.08
CA LYS A 110 -39.97 15.44 19.83
C LYS A 110 -39.56 16.44 18.72
N ALA A 111 -40.44 16.61 17.74
CA ALA A 111 -40.35 17.68 16.75
C ALA A 111 -40.56 19.06 17.41
N MET A 112 -39.71 20.02 17.05
CA MET A 112 -39.67 21.36 17.61
C MET A 112 -39.72 22.38 16.47
N THR A 113 -40.50 23.44 16.66
CA THR A 113 -40.49 24.64 15.82
C THR A 113 -40.08 25.82 16.68
N LYS A 114 -38.97 26.49 16.34
CA LYS A 114 -38.53 27.74 16.98
C LYS A 114 -38.52 28.87 15.98
N LEU A 115 -38.79 30.09 16.47
CA LEU A 115 -38.84 31.32 15.64
C LEU A 115 -39.83 31.24 14.45
N GLY A 116 -40.75 30.28 14.43
CA GLY A 116 -41.70 30.04 13.35
C GLY A 116 -41.12 29.45 12.06
N ILE A 117 -39.79 29.32 11.95
CA ILE A 117 -39.10 28.91 10.72
C ILE A 117 -38.10 27.77 10.93
N LEU A 118 -37.62 27.55 12.15
CA LEU A 118 -36.61 26.53 12.44
C LEU A 118 -37.30 25.25 12.90
N ASN A 119 -37.40 24.27 12.01
CA ASN A 119 -38.00 22.96 12.29
C ASN A 119 -36.90 21.90 12.43
N TYR A 120 -36.92 21.14 13.52
CA TYR A 120 -35.96 20.08 13.79
C TYR A 120 -36.52 19.07 14.79
N SER A 121 -36.02 17.84 14.74
CA SER A 121 -36.26 16.82 15.77
C SER A 121 -35.11 16.85 16.77
N LYS A 122 -35.39 16.64 18.06
CA LYS A 122 -34.32 16.40 19.03
C LYS A 122 -33.67 15.05 18.75
N LEU A 123 -32.35 15.03 18.56
CA LEU A 123 -31.62 13.80 18.31
C LEU A 123 -31.06 13.20 19.61
N SER A 124 -31.18 11.89 19.77
CA SER A 124 -30.51 11.10 20.80
C SER A 124 -29.73 9.94 20.19
N THR A 125 -28.52 9.66 20.67
CA THR A 125 -27.73 8.51 20.24
C THR A 125 -28.39 7.25 20.76
N LYS A 126 -28.77 6.35 19.84
CA LYS A 126 -29.21 5.00 20.17
C LYS A 126 -28.02 4.05 20.25
N SER A 127 -27.14 4.12 19.25
CA SER A 127 -25.87 3.38 19.25
C SER A 127 -24.79 4.19 18.54
N LEU A 128 -23.56 4.09 19.04
CA LEU A 128 -22.35 4.59 18.38
C LEU A 128 -21.33 3.47 18.44
N THR A 129 -21.01 2.88 17.30
CA THR A 129 -20.04 1.80 17.19
C THR A 129 -18.85 2.31 16.39
N PHE A 130 -17.67 2.29 17.01
CA PHE A 130 -16.44 2.61 16.30
C PHE A 130 -15.99 1.41 15.49
N SER A 131 -15.42 1.68 14.32
CA SER A 131 -14.75 0.66 13.52
C SER A 131 -13.49 0.17 14.26
N ASN A 132 -12.93 -0.97 13.84
CA ASN A 132 -11.64 -1.49 14.34
C ASN A 132 -11.52 -1.61 15.87
N GLY A 133 -12.59 -1.98 16.57
CA GLY A 133 -12.56 -2.16 18.03
C GLY A 133 -12.33 -0.86 18.82
N GLY A 134 -12.64 0.31 18.24
CA GLY A 134 -12.45 1.61 18.89
C GLY A 134 -11.20 2.37 18.44
N ALA A 135 -10.29 1.72 17.72
CA ALA A 135 -9.15 2.40 17.12
C ALA A 135 -9.58 3.26 15.91
N LEU A 136 -9.06 4.49 15.84
CA LEU A 136 -9.38 5.43 14.76
C LEU A 136 -8.57 5.17 13.49
N TYR A 137 -7.37 4.60 13.65
CA TYR A 137 -6.47 4.33 12.55
C TYR A 137 -6.00 2.87 12.58
N ALA A 138 -5.95 2.28 11.39
CA ALA A 138 -5.41 0.96 11.13
C ALA A 138 -4.71 0.99 9.77
N TYR A 139 -3.60 0.28 9.63
CA TYR A 139 -2.83 0.21 8.39
C TYR A 139 -2.40 -1.21 8.08
N ASN A 140 -2.43 -1.57 6.80
CA ASN A 140 -1.77 -2.77 6.28
C ASN A 140 -0.50 -2.32 5.57
N VAL A 141 0.65 -2.72 6.11
CA VAL A 141 1.97 -2.32 5.62
C VAL A 141 2.64 -3.52 4.95
N GLN A 142 3.02 -3.37 3.69
CA GLN A 142 3.75 -4.38 2.93
C GLN A 142 5.07 -3.80 2.45
N ILE A 143 6.18 -4.37 2.92
CA ILE A 143 7.54 -3.93 2.60
C ILE A 143 8.42 -5.12 2.29
N PRO A 144 9.55 -4.95 1.57
CA PRO A 144 10.53 -6.00 1.41
C PRO A 144 10.96 -6.55 2.77
N SER A 145 11.12 -7.87 2.90
CA SER A 145 11.44 -8.49 4.19
C SER A 145 12.82 -8.13 4.73
N THR A 146 13.68 -7.53 3.91
CA THR A 146 14.99 -6.99 4.34
C THR A 146 14.91 -5.56 4.89
N TYR A 147 13.75 -4.90 4.78
CA TYR A 147 13.57 -3.52 5.19
C TYR A 147 13.14 -3.42 6.66
N THR A 148 13.40 -2.27 7.26
CA THR A 148 13.01 -1.97 8.64
C THR A 148 11.75 -1.10 8.67
N LEU A 149 10.78 -1.48 9.49
CA LEU A 149 9.57 -0.69 9.76
C LEU A 149 9.68 -0.03 11.13
N GLU A 150 9.48 1.28 11.19
CA GLU A 150 9.36 2.04 12.43
C GLU A 150 7.98 2.68 12.54
N VAL A 151 7.34 2.50 13.69
CA VAL A 151 6.04 3.09 13.99
C VAL A 151 6.18 3.95 15.25
N ASN A 152 5.89 5.25 15.12
CA ASN A 152 6.10 6.26 16.17
C ASN A 152 7.52 6.23 16.76
N GLY A 153 8.53 5.94 15.92
CA GLY A 153 9.93 5.89 16.32
C GLY A 153 10.35 4.59 17.03
N ILE A 154 9.46 3.61 17.15
CA ILE A 154 9.76 2.28 17.67
C ILE A 154 9.90 1.32 16.49
N THR A 155 11.02 0.60 16.43
CA THR A 155 11.25 -0.44 15.43
C THR A 155 10.33 -1.63 15.67
N VAL A 156 9.59 -2.03 14.64
CA VAL A 156 8.71 -3.20 14.64
C VAL A 156 9.55 -4.46 14.55
N ASP A 157 9.30 -5.43 15.42
CA ASP A 157 9.98 -6.72 15.35
C ASP A 157 9.53 -7.49 14.09
N PRO A 158 10.46 -8.02 13.26
CA PRO A 158 10.08 -8.80 12.08
C PRO A 158 9.20 -10.03 12.36
N SER A 159 9.21 -10.55 13.59
CA SER A 159 8.35 -11.66 14.03
C SER A 159 6.89 -11.25 14.22
N GLU A 160 6.58 -9.95 14.31
CA GLU A 160 5.20 -9.43 14.34
C GLU A 160 4.55 -9.40 12.95
N SER A 161 5.28 -9.79 11.90
CA SER A 161 4.72 -9.92 10.55
C SER A 161 3.58 -10.93 10.54
N THR A 162 2.41 -10.49 10.07
CA THR A 162 1.20 -11.32 9.91
C THR A 162 1.24 -12.23 8.69
N GLY A 163 2.19 -12.01 7.78
CA GLY A 163 2.38 -12.85 6.61
C GLY A 163 3.70 -12.55 5.88
N ARG A 164 4.03 -13.42 4.93
CA ARG A 164 5.10 -13.20 3.96
C ARG A 164 4.60 -13.57 2.57
N GLU A 165 4.92 -12.73 1.59
CA GLU A 165 4.55 -12.93 0.20
C GLU A 165 5.80 -13.04 -0.66
N VAL A 166 5.95 -14.14 -1.41
CA VAL A 166 7.04 -14.30 -2.39
C VAL A 166 6.80 -13.35 -3.56
N LEU A 167 7.86 -12.69 -4.04
CA LEU A 167 7.76 -11.79 -5.18
C LEU A 167 7.38 -12.53 -6.47
N ASP A 168 6.69 -11.81 -7.36
CA ASP A 168 6.41 -12.28 -8.72
C ASP A 168 7.72 -12.60 -9.46
N GLY A 169 7.76 -13.74 -10.16
CA GLY A 169 8.98 -14.31 -10.76
C GLY A 169 9.80 -15.22 -9.84
N TYR A 170 9.40 -15.38 -8.57
CA TYR A 170 10.08 -16.27 -7.62
C TYR A 170 9.17 -17.34 -7.01
N THR A 171 7.88 -17.36 -7.38
CA THR A 171 6.87 -18.25 -6.78
C THR A 171 7.26 -19.73 -6.86
N ASP A 172 7.94 -20.14 -7.94
CA ASP A 172 8.37 -21.51 -8.18
C ASP A 172 9.83 -21.77 -7.80
N ALA A 173 10.54 -20.80 -7.20
CA ALA A 173 11.98 -20.90 -6.93
C ALA A 173 12.37 -22.02 -5.96
N GLN A 174 11.42 -22.54 -5.15
CA GLN A 174 11.65 -23.57 -4.12
C GLN A 174 12.89 -23.31 -3.25
N SER A 175 13.27 -22.04 -3.06
CA SER A 175 14.49 -21.62 -2.35
C SER A 175 14.14 -20.74 -1.17
N GLN A 176 14.86 -20.90 -0.06
CA GLN A 176 14.72 -20.02 1.11
C GLN A 176 15.25 -18.60 0.85
N ASN A 177 16.08 -18.44 -0.18
CA ASN A 177 16.63 -17.16 -0.62
C ASN A 177 15.77 -16.48 -1.68
N ALA A 178 14.54 -16.97 -1.91
CA ALA A 178 13.56 -16.26 -2.71
C ALA A 178 13.17 -14.95 -1.98
N PRO A 179 13.18 -13.80 -2.67
CA PRO A 179 12.84 -12.54 -2.06
C PRO A 179 11.35 -12.52 -1.67
N THR A 180 11.07 -11.96 -0.51
CA THR A 180 9.73 -11.87 0.05
C THR A 180 9.41 -10.46 0.54
N ASN A 181 8.13 -10.14 0.60
CA ASN A 181 7.59 -8.99 1.31
C ASN A 181 7.02 -9.44 2.66
N SER A 182 7.32 -8.70 3.72
CA SER A 182 6.68 -8.83 5.02
C SER A 182 5.38 -8.02 5.04
N VAL A 183 4.34 -8.57 5.64
CA VAL A 183 3.02 -7.95 5.77
C VAL A 183 2.69 -7.72 7.24
N TYR A 184 2.50 -6.47 7.63
CA TYR A 184 2.17 -6.06 9.00
C TYR A 184 0.76 -5.47 9.06
N ALA A 185 -0.03 -5.94 10.03
CA ALA A 185 -1.32 -5.36 10.37
C ALA A 185 -1.14 -4.45 11.60
N LEU A 186 -1.08 -3.14 11.35
CA LEU A 186 -0.92 -2.12 12.38
C LEU A 186 -2.31 -1.64 12.83
N ASN A 187 -2.76 -2.08 14.00
CA ASN A 187 -4.07 -1.74 14.58
C ASN A 187 -3.92 -1.05 15.94
N GLY A 188 -5.04 -0.56 16.50
CA GLY A 188 -5.06 -0.03 17.86
C GLY A 188 -4.59 1.41 18.00
N PHE A 189 -4.56 2.20 16.91
CA PHE A 189 -4.12 3.59 16.95
C PHE A 189 -5.29 4.54 17.12
N ILE A 190 -5.19 5.42 18.10
CA ILE A 190 -6.14 6.52 18.30
C ILE A 190 -5.60 7.82 17.71
N ASN A 191 -4.27 7.96 17.59
CA ASN A 191 -3.64 9.06 16.85
C ASN A 191 -3.12 8.55 15.51
N LYS A 192 -3.01 9.42 14.51
CA LYS A 192 -2.39 9.07 13.25
C LYS A 192 -0.92 8.70 13.51
N PRO A 193 -0.50 7.44 13.29
CA PRO A 193 0.87 7.03 13.58
C PRO A 193 1.84 7.62 12.55
N THR A 194 3.06 7.87 12.99
CA THR A 194 4.19 8.16 12.11
C THR A 194 4.80 6.84 11.68
N ILE A 195 4.75 6.53 10.39
CA ILE A 195 5.29 5.30 9.82
C ILE A 195 6.51 5.66 8.98
N VAL A 196 7.67 5.10 9.33
CA VAL A 196 8.93 5.30 8.63
C VAL A 196 9.44 3.93 8.18
N ILE A 197 9.84 3.84 6.91
CA ILE A 197 10.39 2.61 6.34
C ILE A 197 11.82 2.90 5.90
N LYS A 198 12.73 2.00 6.26
CA LYS A 198 14.15 2.12 5.92
C LYS A 198 14.61 0.91 5.12
N ASP A 199 15.41 1.15 4.08
CA ASP A 199 16.05 0.08 3.32
C ASP A 199 17.21 -0.57 4.09
N GLU A 200 17.87 -1.54 3.47
CA GLU A 200 19.05 -2.23 4.04
C GLU A 200 20.21 -1.28 4.38
N SER A 201 20.30 -0.12 3.72
CA SER A 201 21.31 0.91 3.97
C SER A 201 20.92 1.89 5.08
N GLN A 202 19.76 1.69 5.71
CA GLN A 202 19.13 2.58 6.69
C GLN A 202 18.67 3.93 6.11
N ALA A 203 18.61 4.06 4.78
CA ALA A 203 18.03 5.22 4.14
C ALA A 203 16.50 5.14 4.20
N ILE A 204 15.85 6.29 4.47
CA ILE A 204 14.39 6.37 4.50
C ILE A 204 13.86 6.24 3.07
N VAL A 205 12.88 5.35 2.89
CA VAL A 205 12.21 5.10 1.62
C VAL A 205 10.78 5.59 1.69
N GLU A 206 10.39 6.38 0.69
CA GLU A 206 9.02 6.89 0.56
C GLU A 206 8.07 5.76 0.13
N PRO A 207 7.03 5.44 0.94
CA PRO A 207 6.06 4.43 0.56
C PRO A 207 4.97 4.98 -0.37
N THR A 208 4.37 4.07 -1.13
CA THR A 208 3.09 4.34 -1.79
C THR A 208 1.95 4.12 -0.79
N ILE A 209 1.13 5.14 -0.58
CA ILE A 209 0.00 5.12 0.36
C ILE A 209 -1.30 5.20 -0.43
N ASP A 210 -2.13 4.16 -0.31
CA ASP A 210 -3.51 4.13 -0.79
C ASP A 210 -4.44 3.87 0.39
N LYS A 211 -5.05 4.94 0.91
CA LYS A 211 -5.89 4.93 2.14
C LYS A 211 -5.14 4.34 3.33
N ASN A 212 -5.50 3.13 3.76
CA ASN A 212 -4.88 2.39 4.86
C ASN A 212 -3.83 1.37 4.39
N LYS A 213 -3.59 1.24 3.09
CA LYS A 213 -2.57 0.35 2.54
C LYS A 213 -1.29 1.13 2.28
N ILE A 214 -0.20 0.68 2.88
CA ILE A 214 1.14 1.25 2.72
C ILE A 214 2.00 0.18 2.07
N THR A 215 2.63 0.52 0.95
CA THR A 215 3.43 -0.42 0.17
C THR A 215 4.79 0.18 -0.20
N VAL A 216 5.83 -0.62 -0.10
CA VAL A 216 7.14 -0.34 -0.70
C VAL A 216 7.46 -1.50 -1.63
N SER A 217 7.71 -1.17 -2.90
CA SER A 217 8.12 -2.12 -3.94
C SER A 217 9.38 -1.65 -4.67
N THR A 218 10.02 -0.60 -4.16
CA THR A 218 11.23 -0.05 -4.75
C THR A 218 12.42 -0.83 -4.23
N PHE A 219 13.06 -1.57 -5.13
CA PHE A 219 14.34 -2.21 -4.89
C PHE A 219 15.46 -1.39 -5.51
N TYR A 220 16.70 -1.70 -5.17
CA TYR A 220 17.86 -1.08 -5.80
C TYR A 220 17.90 -1.48 -7.28
N LYS A 221 18.01 -0.48 -8.16
CA LYS A 221 17.97 -0.65 -9.62
C LYS A 221 19.16 0.02 -10.27
N THR A 222 19.74 -0.64 -11.25
CA THR A 222 20.82 -0.08 -12.07
C THR A 222 20.83 -0.73 -13.45
N ASP A 223 21.34 -0.01 -14.45
CA ASP A 223 21.67 -0.57 -15.76
C ASP A 223 23.15 -0.98 -15.84
N ASP A 224 23.96 -0.64 -14.82
CA ASP A 224 25.38 -0.98 -14.75
C ASP A 224 25.58 -2.37 -14.13
N GLU A 225 26.08 -3.31 -14.94
CA GLU A 225 26.34 -4.68 -14.52
C GLU A 225 27.38 -4.79 -13.40
N VAL A 226 28.46 -3.99 -13.46
CA VAL A 226 29.52 -4.03 -12.44
C VAL A 226 28.97 -3.56 -11.10
N GLU A 227 28.18 -2.49 -11.13
CA GLU A 227 27.50 -1.97 -9.96
C GLU A 227 26.51 -3.00 -9.39
N ALA A 228 25.68 -3.63 -10.25
CA ALA A 228 24.74 -4.67 -9.86
C ALA A 228 25.46 -5.87 -9.19
N MET A 229 26.48 -6.42 -9.85
CA MET A 229 27.23 -7.57 -9.33
C MET A 229 27.94 -7.26 -8.00
N SER A 230 28.34 -6.01 -7.76
CA SER A 230 28.97 -5.60 -6.49
C SER A 230 28.05 -5.70 -5.26
N LYS A 231 26.73 -5.76 -5.49
CA LYS A 231 25.71 -5.89 -4.43
C LYS A 231 25.40 -7.34 -4.08
N LEU A 232 25.85 -8.29 -4.89
CA LEU A 232 25.52 -9.70 -4.79
C LEU A 232 26.54 -10.46 -3.94
N VAL A 233 26.14 -11.62 -3.42
CA VAL A 233 27.01 -12.53 -2.65
C VAL A 233 28.15 -13.10 -3.49
N GLU A 234 27.91 -13.31 -4.78
CA GLU A 234 28.88 -13.77 -5.78
C GLU A 234 28.49 -13.22 -7.15
N SER A 235 29.47 -12.99 -8.04
CA SER A 235 29.19 -12.58 -9.42
C SER A 235 28.72 -13.73 -10.30
N ILE A 236 27.88 -13.46 -11.30
CA ILE A 236 27.47 -14.43 -12.33
C ILE A 236 27.62 -13.82 -13.73
N ASP A 237 28.13 -14.62 -14.67
CA ASP A 237 28.15 -14.27 -16.10
C ASP A 237 26.79 -14.59 -16.74
N VAL A 238 25.84 -13.66 -16.59
CA VAL A 238 24.47 -13.80 -17.12
C VAL A 238 24.47 -13.90 -18.63
N MET A 239 25.30 -13.11 -19.32
CA MET A 239 25.33 -13.09 -20.79
C MET A 239 25.81 -14.42 -21.36
N LYS A 240 26.81 -15.06 -20.76
CA LYS A 240 27.24 -16.41 -21.14
C LYS A 240 26.13 -17.44 -20.91
N LEU A 241 25.43 -17.37 -19.78
CA LEU A 241 24.29 -18.25 -19.53
C LEU A 241 23.18 -18.04 -20.56
N ALA A 242 22.88 -16.79 -20.92
CA ALA A 242 21.89 -16.44 -21.93
C ALA A 242 22.25 -16.97 -23.32
N LYS A 243 23.52 -16.85 -23.74
CA LYS A 243 24.03 -17.44 -24.99
C LYS A 243 23.91 -18.96 -24.98
N ASN A 244 24.32 -19.60 -23.88
CA ASN A 244 24.21 -21.05 -23.74
C ASN A 244 22.73 -21.50 -23.82
N TYR A 245 21.84 -20.80 -23.12
CA TYR A 245 20.41 -21.08 -23.19
C TYR A 245 19.86 -20.87 -24.60
N SER A 246 20.27 -19.82 -25.31
CA SER A 246 19.86 -19.58 -26.70
C SER A 246 20.32 -20.68 -27.66
N LEU A 247 21.56 -21.18 -27.52
CA LEU A 247 22.08 -22.30 -28.31
C LEU A 247 21.42 -23.62 -27.94
N PHE A 248 21.12 -23.80 -26.65
CA PHE A 248 20.38 -24.94 -26.15
C PHE A 248 19.05 -25.03 -26.86
N MET A 249 18.23 -23.96 -26.89
CA MET A 249 16.91 -23.98 -27.53
C MET A 249 16.90 -24.29 -29.04
N THR A 250 18.05 -24.30 -29.71
CA THR A 250 18.21 -24.73 -31.12
C THR A 250 19.15 -25.92 -31.29
N ASN A 251 19.39 -26.71 -30.24
CA ASN A 251 20.21 -27.92 -30.28
C ASN A 251 21.64 -27.70 -30.81
N ASP A 252 22.18 -26.50 -30.59
CA ASP A 252 23.54 -26.12 -30.99
C ASP A 252 24.51 -26.13 -29.80
N LEU A 253 23.98 -26.20 -28.57
CA LEU A 253 24.80 -26.29 -27.38
C LEU A 253 25.37 -27.71 -27.24
N THR A 254 26.68 -27.83 -27.34
CA THR A 254 27.37 -29.11 -27.19
C THR A 254 27.34 -29.61 -25.75
N GLY A 255 27.08 -30.89 -25.52
CA GLY A 255 27.16 -31.50 -24.20
C GLY A 255 26.20 -32.67 -24.01
N ALA A 256 26.19 -33.24 -22.81
CA ALA A 256 25.25 -34.30 -22.45
C ALA A 256 23.80 -33.82 -22.60
N LYS A 257 22.93 -34.70 -23.10
CA LYS A 257 21.50 -34.41 -23.33
C LYS A 257 21.32 -33.10 -24.12
N HIS A 258 21.97 -33.01 -25.28
CA HIS A 258 21.83 -31.85 -26.17
C HIS A 258 22.18 -30.50 -25.52
N GLY A 259 23.22 -30.51 -24.69
CA GLY A 259 23.69 -29.31 -23.98
C GLY A 259 22.98 -29.02 -22.64
N PHE A 260 21.92 -29.76 -22.28
CA PHE A 260 21.25 -29.58 -20.98
C PHE A 260 22.22 -29.68 -19.80
N GLY A 261 23.17 -30.62 -19.84
CA GLY A 261 24.15 -30.78 -18.75
C GLY A 261 25.03 -29.54 -18.49
N THR A 262 25.15 -28.62 -19.46
CA THR A 262 25.85 -27.34 -19.27
C THR A 262 24.98 -26.30 -18.55
N LEU A 263 23.65 -26.43 -18.66
CA LEU A 263 22.68 -25.53 -18.03
C LEU A 263 22.19 -26.06 -16.67
N GLU A 264 22.16 -27.38 -16.48
CA GLU A 264 21.68 -28.07 -15.28
C GLU A 264 22.22 -27.47 -13.97
N PRO A 265 23.50 -27.06 -13.84
CA PRO A 265 24.00 -26.42 -12.62
C PRO A 265 23.32 -25.09 -12.27
N TYR A 266 22.69 -24.41 -13.24
CA TYR A 266 21.97 -23.16 -13.05
C TYR A 266 20.48 -23.35 -12.77
N PHE A 267 20.00 -24.58 -12.66
CA PHE A 267 18.59 -24.86 -12.34
C PHE A 267 18.45 -25.51 -10.97
N ILE A 268 17.28 -25.32 -10.37
CA ILE A 268 16.86 -26.07 -9.18
C ILE A 268 15.99 -27.22 -9.65
N GLU A 269 16.40 -28.45 -9.34
CA GLU A 269 15.67 -29.65 -9.76
C GLU A 269 14.21 -29.60 -9.29
N GLY A 270 13.29 -29.92 -10.20
CA GLY A 270 11.85 -29.94 -9.89
C GLY A 270 11.12 -28.60 -10.06
N THR A 271 11.83 -27.49 -10.25
CA THR A 271 11.22 -26.20 -10.65
C THR A 271 10.70 -26.25 -12.10
N GLU A 272 9.83 -25.32 -12.46
CA GLU A 272 9.20 -25.30 -13.78
C GLU A 272 10.24 -25.08 -14.89
N VAL A 273 11.20 -24.15 -14.70
CA VAL A 273 12.30 -23.92 -15.65
C VAL A 273 13.14 -25.19 -15.85
N TYR A 274 13.46 -25.92 -14.77
CA TYR A 274 14.16 -27.20 -14.86
C TYR A 274 13.37 -28.21 -15.69
N LYS A 275 12.08 -28.39 -15.36
CA LYS A 275 11.22 -29.38 -16.02
C LYS A 275 11.09 -29.09 -17.51
N GLN A 276 10.85 -27.83 -17.88
CA GLN A 276 10.74 -27.42 -19.27
C GLN A 276 12.04 -27.66 -20.04
N ALA A 277 13.18 -27.25 -19.49
CA ALA A 277 14.48 -27.49 -20.13
C ALA A 277 14.78 -28.99 -20.25
N TYR A 278 14.53 -29.78 -19.21
CA TYR A 278 14.73 -31.22 -19.24
C TYR A 278 13.81 -31.91 -20.28
N GLN A 279 12.53 -31.53 -20.32
CA GLN A 279 11.56 -32.06 -21.29
C GLN A 279 11.94 -31.70 -22.72
N TRP A 280 12.37 -30.46 -22.97
CA TRP A 280 12.90 -30.06 -24.28
C TRP A 280 14.10 -30.93 -24.68
N ALA A 281 15.03 -31.19 -23.76
CA ALA A 281 16.26 -31.94 -24.04
C ALA A 281 16.09 -33.47 -24.16
N SER A 282 15.00 -34.02 -23.63
CA SER A 282 14.73 -35.47 -23.59
C SER A 282 13.50 -35.89 -24.40
N GLY A 283 12.70 -34.92 -24.85
CA GLY A 283 11.46 -35.13 -25.57
C GLY A 283 11.62 -35.08 -27.09
N VAL A 284 10.48 -35.09 -27.79
CA VAL A 284 10.43 -35.04 -29.26
C VAL A 284 10.66 -33.64 -29.81
N ASP A 285 10.46 -32.59 -29.01
CA ASP A 285 10.54 -31.18 -29.43
C ASP A 285 11.88 -30.83 -30.07
N ILE A 286 12.96 -31.42 -29.56
CA ILE A 286 14.30 -31.23 -30.12
C ILE A 286 14.45 -31.73 -31.56
N SER A 287 13.63 -32.68 -31.99
CA SER A 287 13.63 -33.18 -33.37
C SER A 287 12.93 -32.24 -34.36
N PHE A 288 12.21 -31.22 -33.87
CA PHE A 288 11.53 -30.22 -34.71
C PHE A 288 12.37 -28.96 -34.93
N VAL A 289 13.60 -28.90 -34.41
CA VAL A 289 14.53 -27.82 -34.68
C VAL A 289 14.89 -27.82 -36.16
N SER A 290 14.74 -26.66 -36.83
CA SER A 290 15.06 -26.52 -38.24
C SER A 290 16.57 -26.52 -38.48
N ASP A 291 17.01 -27.20 -39.54
CA ASP A 291 18.39 -27.09 -40.02
C ASP A 291 18.74 -25.64 -40.33
N HIS A 292 19.87 -25.19 -39.79
CA HIS A 292 20.30 -23.81 -39.91
C HIS A 292 21.82 -23.68 -39.83
N THR A 293 22.32 -22.50 -40.18
CA THR A 293 23.73 -22.10 -40.00
C THR A 293 23.80 -20.73 -39.36
N PHE A 294 24.90 -20.42 -38.69
CA PHE A 294 25.10 -19.14 -38.04
C PHE A 294 25.70 -18.10 -38.97
N LYS A 295 25.29 -16.84 -38.81
CA LYS A 295 26.02 -15.70 -39.36
C LYS A 295 27.26 -15.42 -38.50
N ASN A 296 28.17 -14.60 -39.04
CA ASN A 296 29.28 -14.03 -38.30
C ASN A 296 29.08 -12.50 -38.20
N PRO A 297 28.85 -11.92 -37.00
CA PRO A 297 28.83 -12.59 -35.70
C PRO A 297 27.55 -13.41 -35.45
N MET A 298 27.68 -14.48 -34.66
CA MET A 298 26.55 -15.36 -34.27
C MET A 298 25.54 -14.60 -33.41
N PHE A 299 26.04 -13.80 -32.47
CA PHE A 299 25.22 -12.98 -31.59
C PHE A 299 25.46 -11.49 -31.87
N SER A 300 24.40 -10.70 -31.75
CA SER A 300 24.44 -9.25 -31.82
C SER A 300 23.47 -8.63 -30.82
N ASN A 301 23.53 -7.30 -30.64
CA ASN A 301 22.65 -6.56 -29.74
C ASN A 301 22.63 -7.11 -28.30
N GLU A 302 23.77 -7.62 -27.84
CA GLU A 302 23.91 -8.16 -26.49
C GLU A 302 23.80 -7.04 -25.46
N ARG A 303 22.79 -7.10 -24.59
CA ARG A 303 22.60 -6.15 -23.51
C ARG A 303 22.01 -6.82 -22.28
N LEU A 304 22.61 -6.53 -21.14
CA LEU A 304 21.99 -6.69 -19.83
C LEU A 304 21.57 -5.30 -19.35
N SER A 305 20.37 -5.19 -18.81
CA SER A 305 19.81 -3.90 -18.35
C SER A 305 18.74 -4.17 -17.29
N GLN A 306 18.27 -3.10 -16.64
CA GLN A 306 17.19 -3.17 -15.66
C GLN A 306 17.47 -4.20 -14.57
N PHE A 307 18.70 -4.21 -14.03
CA PHE A 307 19.00 -5.01 -12.86
C PHE A 307 18.15 -4.50 -11.70
N GLU A 308 17.53 -5.44 -11.01
CA GLU A 308 16.76 -5.18 -9.80
C GLU A 308 17.28 -6.12 -8.71
N ILE A 309 17.95 -5.55 -7.72
CA ILE A 309 18.58 -6.30 -6.63
C ILE A 309 17.63 -6.30 -5.44
N TYR A 310 17.10 -7.48 -5.12
CA TYR A 310 16.15 -7.63 -4.01
C TYR A 310 16.87 -7.78 -2.68
N ASP A 311 17.97 -8.54 -2.70
CA ASP A 311 18.95 -8.68 -1.62
C ASP A 311 20.27 -9.23 -2.19
N LYS A 312 21.23 -9.57 -1.34
CA LYS A 312 22.54 -10.12 -1.78
C LYS A 312 22.42 -11.49 -2.47
N THR A 313 21.34 -12.21 -2.24
CA THR A 313 21.11 -13.58 -2.71
C THR A 313 20.05 -13.69 -3.79
N SER A 314 19.41 -12.61 -4.20
CA SER A 314 18.38 -12.64 -5.24
C SER A 314 18.33 -11.35 -6.05
N PHE A 315 18.23 -11.51 -7.36
CA PHE A 315 18.12 -10.40 -8.30
C PHE A 315 17.42 -10.81 -9.59
N SER A 316 16.97 -9.82 -10.35
CA SER A 316 16.50 -10.02 -11.72
C SER A 316 17.20 -9.08 -12.69
N VAL A 317 17.18 -9.44 -13.97
CA VAL A 317 17.84 -8.69 -15.05
C VAL A 317 17.09 -8.87 -16.36
N LEU A 318 16.98 -7.80 -17.15
CA LEU A 318 16.51 -7.89 -18.53
C LEU A 318 17.66 -8.31 -19.45
N VAL A 319 17.50 -9.48 -20.06
CA VAL A 319 18.42 -10.03 -21.04
C VAL A 319 17.91 -9.73 -22.45
N HIS A 320 18.76 -9.09 -23.25
CA HIS A 320 18.54 -8.88 -24.67
C HIS A 320 19.71 -9.47 -25.48
N LEU A 321 19.43 -10.34 -26.44
CA LEU A 321 20.41 -10.81 -27.43
C LEU A 321 19.71 -11.26 -28.70
N ASP A 322 20.34 -11.00 -29.84
CA ASP A 322 19.89 -11.47 -31.15
C ASP A 322 20.81 -12.60 -31.63
N LYS A 323 20.23 -13.77 -31.89
CA LYS A 323 20.92 -14.89 -32.53
C LYS A 323 20.67 -14.86 -34.03
N ASN A 324 21.74 -14.69 -34.79
CA ASN A 324 21.70 -14.49 -36.24
C ASN A 324 21.88 -15.82 -36.98
N MET A 325 20.80 -16.28 -37.63
CA MET A 325 20.75 -17.59 -38.31
C MET A 325 20.37 -17.46 -39.78
N ILE A 326 20.73 -18.47 -40.57
CA ILE A 326 20.26 -18.69 -41.93
C ILE A 326 19.48 -20.00 -41.93
N ILE A 327 18.16 -19.89 -42.13
CA ILE A 327 17.24 -21.03 -42.18
C ILE A 327 16.73 -21.14 -43.61
N THR A 328 16.96 -22.27 -44.29
CA THR A 328 16.56 -22.49 -45.69
C THR A 328 17.01 -21.37 -46.66
N GLY A 329 18.24 -20.86 -46.46
CA GLY A 329 18.81 -19.78 -47.28
C GLY A 329 18.27 -18.38 -46.99
N LYS A 330 17.39 -18.21 -45.99
CA LYS A 330 16.85 -16.91 -45.57
C LYS A 330 17.42 -16.51 -44.22
N GLU A 331 17.78 -15.24 -44.11
CA GLU A 331 18.20 -14.66 -42.83
C GLU A 331 17.03 -14.64 -41.84
N ARG A 332 17.32 -15.07 -40.61
CA ARG A 332 16.41 -15.06 -39.48
C ARG A 332 17.15 -14.58 -38.24
N ILE A 333 16.46 -13.75 -37.47
CA ILE A 333 16.93 -13.29 -36.17
C ILE A 333 16.00 -13.88 -35.13
N ASP A 334 16.57 -14.65 -34.21
CA ASP A 334 15.90 -15.15 -33.02
C ASP A 334 16.29 -14.25 -31.85
N THR A 335 15.34 -13.44 -31.39
CA THR A 335 15.56 -12.41 -30.38
C THR A 335 15.14 -12.92 -29.01
N MET A 336 16.08 -13.02 -28.09
CA MET A 336 15.76 -13.11 -26.67
C MET A 336 15.54 -11.71 -26.11
N ASN A 337 14.38 -11.51 -25.48
CA ASN A 337 14.06 -10.29 -24.75
C ASN A 337 13.21 -10.68 -23.55
N SER A 338 13.86 -11.04 -22.45
CA SER A 338 13.18 -11.64 -21.31
C SER A 338 13.79 -11.16 -20.00
N LYS A 339 12.95 -10.93 -18.99
CA LYS A 339 13.39 -10.70 -17.62
C LYS A 339 13.69 -12.05 -16.97
N TRP A 340 14.92 -12.21 -16.49
CA TRP A 340 15.41 -13.43 -15.87
C TRP A 340 15.51 -13.23 -14.36
N TYR A 341 15.11 -14.22 -13.59
CA TYR A 341 15.03 -14.17 -12.14
C TYR A 341 16.01 -15.17 -11.53
N PHE A 342 16.84 -14.69 -10.61
CA PHE A 342 17.91 -15.48 -10.01
C PHE A 342 17.83 -15.51 -8.49
N VAL A 343 18.12 -16.68 -7.93
CA VAL A 343 18.41 -16.88 -6.50
C VAL A 343 19.75 -17.58 -6.33
N TYR A 344 20.46 -17.27 -5.26
CA TYR A 344 21.68 -17.97 -4.89
C TYR A 344 21.31 -19.16 -4.00
N ASP A 345 21.48 -20.39 -4.50
CA ASP A 345 21.28 -21.62 -3.75
C ASP A 345 22.43 -22.59 -4.06
N ASN A 346 23.48 -22.49 -3.24
CA ASN A 346 24.77 -23.18 -3.46
C ASN A 346 25.34 -22.89 -4.86
N GLY A 347 25.22 -21.64 -5.29
CA GLY A 347 25.48 -21.16 -6.65
C GLY A 347 24.24 -20.47 -7.23
N TRP A 348 24.42 -19.64 -8.26
CA TRP A 348 23.30 -18.93 -8.86
C TRP A 348 22.38 -19.85 -9.68
N LYS A 349 21.08 -19.71 -9.43
CA LYS A 349 20.02 -20.49 -10.06
C LYS A 349 19.05 -19.57 -10.79
N LEU A 350 18.79 -19.87 -12.05
CA LEU A 350 17.70 -19.28 -12.83
C LEU A 350 16.39 -19.97 -12.44
N VAL A 351 15.47 -19.21 -11.86
CA VAL A 351 14.22 -19.74 -11.31
C VAL A 351 12.99 -19.39 -12.14
N ASP A 352 13.06 -18.31 -12.92
CA ASP A 352 12.01 -17.94 -13.86
C ASP A 352 12.57 -17.09 -15.01
N MET A 353 11.86 -17.09 -16.13
CA MET A 353 12.10 -16.25 -17.29
C MET A 353 10.77 -15.74 -17.84
N LYS A 354 10.59 -14.42 -17.80
CA LYS A 354 9.37 -13.77 -18.29
C LYS A 354 9.66 -13.04 -19.59
N HIS A 355 9.09 -13.51 -20.69
CA HIS A 355 9.26 -12.87 -21.99
C HIS A 355 8.64 -11.46 -21.98
N ILE A 356 9.42 -10.47 -22.40
CA ILE A 356 8.93 -9.12 -22.64
C ILE A 356 8.59 -9.05 -24.13
N GLY A 357 7.30 -9.18 -24.43
CA GLY A 357 6.79 -8.99 -25.79
C GLY A 357 7.25 -7.64 -26.35
N LYS A 358 7.38 -7.55 -27.67
CA LYS A 358 7.63 -6.25 -28.31
C LYS A 358 6.49 -5.32 -27.91
N GLY A 359 6.79 -4.31 -27.09
CA GLY A 359 5.86 -3.23 -26.82
C GLY A 359 5.43 -2.64 -28.16
N ASN A 360 4.12 -2.59 -28.40
CA ASN A 360 3.56 -1.75 -29.46
C ASN A 360 3.68 -0.29 -29.06
#